data_AF-A0A4R7ZGW9-F1
#
_entry.id   AF-A0A4R7ZGW9-F1
#
_cell.length_a   1.000
_cell.length_b   1.000
_cell.length_c   1.000
_cell.angle_alpha   90.00
_cell.angle_beta   90.00
_cell.angle_gamma   90.00
#
_symmetry.space_group_name_H-M   'P 1'
#
loop_
_entity.id
_entity.type
_entity.pdbx_description
1 polymer ?
#
loop_
_entity_poly.entity_id
_entity_poly.type
_entity_poly.pdbx_seq_one_letter_code
_entity_poly.pdbx_strand_id
1 'polypeptide(L)'
;MQFLQKIESKNAPAPVGAYSPAVKLGDFMYMSGQLGLDPKTNELVEGGVAAQTKQAMDNIRAILNEVGLDMHHIVKTTILLADINDFSAVNDVYGDYFTDVFPARSAFQVAALPKGAAVEIECMVIDTLVYERQAQQAQGGCDGCGDDCSDGCGCGGC
;
A
#
# COMPACT_ATOMS: atom_id res chain seq x y z
N MET A 1 22.02 -10.29 -12.88
CA MET A 1 20.90 -9.34 -12.75
C MET A 1 20.11 -9.73 -11.52
N GLN A 2 19.84 -8.79 -10.63
CA GLN A 2 19.02 -9.03 -9.45
C GLN A 2 17.64 -8.43 -9.73
N PHE A 3 16.62 -9.28 -9.79
CA PHE A 3 15.23 -8.86 -10.06
C PHE A 3 14.50 -8.39 -8.79
N LEU A 4 15.06 -8.71 -7.62
CA LEU A 4 14.53 -8.28 -6.33
C LEU A 4 15.03 -6.87 -6.00
N GLN A 5 14.09 -5.97 -5.74
CA GLN A 5 14.37 -4.62 -5.28
C GLN A 5 13.90 -4.47 -3.83
N LYS A 6 14.82 -4.08 -2.95
CA LYS A 6 14.49 -3.67 -1.58
C LYS A 6 13.87 -2.27 -1.63
N ILE A 7 12.72 -2.10 -0.96
CA ILE A 7 12.07 -0.80 -0.78
C ILE A 7 12.12 -0.45 0.71
N GLU A 8 12.54 0.78 1.00
CA GLU A 8 12.61 1.35 2.34
C GLU A 8 12.26 2.84 2.28
N SER A 9 11.62 3.36 3.34
CA SER A 9 11.33 4.78 3.47
C SER A 9 12.00 5.35 4.71
N LYS A 10 12.47 6.59 4.63
CA LYS A 10 12.93 7.35 5.81
C LYS A 10 11.76 7.74 6.74
N ASN A 11 10.54 7.69 6.22
CA ASN A 11 9.31 7.98 6.95
C ASN A 11 8.63 6.72 7.49
N ALA A 12 9.29 5.57 7.40
CA ALA A 12 8.86 4.30 7.99
C ALA A 12 9.94 3.78 8.97
N PRO A 13 9.57 2.94 9.94
CA PRO A 13 10.50 2.40 10.91
C PRO A 13 11.64 1.64 10.24
N ALA A 14 12.85 1.85 10.75
CA ALA A 14 14.01 1.12 10.25
C ALA A 14 13.91 -0.36 10.66
N PRO A 15 14.29 -1.30 9.78
CA PRO A 15 14.27 -2.71 10.13
C PRO A 15 15.26 -2.98 11.28
N VAL A 16 14.75 -3.59 12.35
CA VAL A 16 15.54 -3.91 13.56
C VAL A 16 16.20 -5.30 13.46
N GLY A 17 15.91 -6.05 12.39
CA GLY A 17 16.41 -7.41 12.17
C GLY A 17 16.78 -7.69 10.72
N ALA A 18 17.05 -8.97 10.42
CA ALA A 18 17.48 -9.42 9.09
C ALA A 18 16.30 -9.55 8.10
N TYR A 19 15.59 -8.44 7.85
CA TYR A 19 14.50 -8.35 6.89
C TYR A 19 14.49 -7.00 6.16
N SER A 20 13.80 -6.94 5.02
CA SER A 20 13.55 -5.70 4.28
C SER A 20 12.14 -5.18 4.59
N PRO A 21 11.92 -3.87 4.73
CA PRO A 21 10.58 -3.32 4.95
C PRO A 21 9.59 -3.75 3.87
N ALA A 22 10.03 -3.71 2.61
CA ALA A 22 9.35 -4.36 1.51
C ALA A 22 10.33 -4.84 0.43
N VAL A 23 9.87 -5.79 -0.38
CA VAL A 23 10.60 -6.33 -1.53
C VAL A 23 9.67 -6.33 -2.74
N LYS A 24 10.14 -5.79 -3.86
CA LYS A 24 9.44 -5.76 -5.14
C LYS A 24 10.12 -6.70 -6.15
N LEU A 25 9.30 -7.43 -6.91
CA LEU A 25 9.69 -8.33 -8.00
C LEU A 25 8.70 -8.16 -9.16
N GLY A 26 9.12 -7.46 -10.22
CA GLY A 26 8.21 -7.11 -11.31
C GLY A 26 7.04 -6.29 -10.78
N ASP A 27 5.82 -6.75 -11.03
CA ASP A 27 4.59 -6.08 -10.60
C ASP A 27 4.20 -6.45 -9.15
N PHE A 28 4.80 -7.48 -8.55
CA PHE A 28 4.48 -7.90 -7.19
C PHE A 28 5.35 -7.20 -6.16
N MET A 29 4.74 -6.74 -5.08
CA MET A 29 5.45 -6.20 -3.93
C MET A 29 4.91 -6.83 -2.64
N TYR A 30 5.84 -7.33 -1.84
CA TYR A 30 5.56 -7.91 -0.53
C TYR A 30 6.09 -6.96 0.55
N MET A 31 5.22 -6.60 1.48
CA MET A 31 5.58 -5.75 2.61
C MET A 31 5.62 -6.58 3.88
N SER A 32 6.72 -6.44 4.63
CA SER A 32 6.85 -7.04 5.96
C SER A 32 5.81 -6.47 6.93
N GLY A 33 5.56 -7.18 8.02
CA GLY A 33 4.67 -6.71 9.09
C GLY A 33 5.05 -5.32 9.60
N GLN A 34 4.10 -4.39 9.50
CA GLN A 34 4.23 -3.04 10.00
C GLN A 34 3.58 -2.96 11.39
N LEU A 35 4.40 -2.54 12.35
CA LEU A 35 3.97 -2.22 13.71
C LEU A 35 3.63 -0.73 13.81
N GLY A 36 2.89 -0.38 14.86
CA GLY A 36 2.61 1.01 15.23
C GLY A 36 3.81 1.76 15.82
N LEU A 37 4.97 1.70 15.17
CA LEU A 37 6.19 2.37 15.60
C LEU A 37 6.27 3.78 14.99
N ASP A 38 6.69 4.75 15.79
CA ASP A 38 7.06 6.07 15.28
C ASP A 38 8.41 5.95 14.53
N PRO A 39 8.50 6.32 13.25
CA PRO A 39 9.72 6.21 12.46
C PRO A 39 10.90 7.04 13.01
N LYS A 40 10.63 8.08 13.80
CA LYS A 40 11.67 8.95 14.39
C LYS A 40 12.30 8.33 15.63
N THR A 41 11.50 7.68 16.46
CA THR A 41 11.95 7.13 17.75
C THR A 41 12.18 5.62 17.69
N ASN A 42 11.61 4.93 16.71
CA ASN A 42 11.49 3.47 16.63
C ASN A 42 10.80 2.84 17.84
N GLU A 43 9.99 3.59 18.59
CA GLU A 43 9.20 3.11 19.72
C GLU A 43 7.71 3.03 19.35
N LEU A 44 6.95 2.19 20.07
CA LEU A 44 5.51 2.09 19.87
C LEU A 44 4.82 3.39 20.26
N VAL A 45 3.90 3.86 19.43
CA VAL A 45 3.12 5.05 19.75
C VAL A 45 2.21 4.79 20.95
N GLU A 46 2.05 5.82 21.79
CA GLU A 46 1.08 5.82 22.88
C GLU A 46 -0.35 5.98 22.33
N GLY A 47 -1.35 5.59 23.13
CA GLY A 47 -2.77 5.69 22.74
C GLY A 47 -3.44 4.36 22.37
N GLY A 48 -2.76 3.23 22.65
CA GLY A 48 -3.34 1.89 22.52
C GLY A 48 -3.50 1.42 21.08
N VAL A 49 -4.37 0.43 20.87
CA VAL A 49 -4.48 -0.29 19.60
C VAL A 49 -4.90 0.60 18.43
N ALA A 50 -5.76 1.60 18.65
CA ALA A 50 -6.21 2.51 17.60
C ALA A 50 -5.06 3.38 17.09
N ALA A 51 -4.27 3.97 18.00
CA ALA A 51 -3.10 4.77 17.66
C ALA A 51 -2.03 3.92 16.95
N GLN A 52 -1.79 2.70 17.44
CA GLN A 52 -0.84 1.79 16.81
C GLN A 52 -1.30 1.32 15.43
N THR A 53 -2.60 1.05 15.24
CA THR A 53 -3.18 0.70 13.93
C THR A 53 -2.97 1.84 12.95
N LYS A 54 -3.31 3.07 13.36
CA LYS A 54 -3.11 4.27 12.54
C LYS A 54 -1.65 4.43 12.13
N GLN A 55 -0.73 4.30 13.09
CA GLN A 55 0.70 4.42 12.80
C GLN A 55 1.21 3.30 11.87
N ALA A 56 0.76 2.05 12.06
CA ALA A 56 1.11 0.94 11.18
C ALA A 56 0.64 1.21 9.73
N MET A 57 -0.59 1.71 9.56
CA MET A 57 -1.13 2.08 8.25
C MET A 57 -0.40 3.29 7.63
N ASP A 58 -0.02 4.28 8.43
CA ASP A 58 0.79 5.41 7.98
C ASP A 58 2.20 4.97 7.53
N ASN A 59 2.78 3.98 8.23
CA ASN A 59 4.07 3.36 7.87
C ASN A 59 3.96 2.59 6.53
N ILE A 60 2.87 1.83 6.33
CA ILE A 60 2.59 1.16 5.05
C ILE A 60 2.53 2.20 3.92
N ARG A 61 1.73 3.25 4.09
CA ARG A 61 1.60 4.33 3.10
C ARG A 61 2.94 5.00 2.80
N ALA A 62 3.77 5.24 3.82
CA ALA A 62 5.10 5.81 3.62
C ALA A 62 5.99 4.94 2.71
N ILE A 63 5.94 3.61 2.87
CA ILE A 63 6.70 2.67 2.04
C ILE A 63 6.15 2.62 0.60
N LEU A 64 4.82 2.65 0.43
CA LEU A 64 4.20 2.68 -0.90
C LEU A 64 4.57 3.94 -1.69
N ASN A 65 4.60 5.09 -1.01
CA ASN A 65 4.92 6.37 -1.64
C ASN A 65 6.35 6.41 -2.23
N GLU A 66 7.30 5.62 -1.70
CA GLU A 66 8.67 5.54 -2.24
C GLU A 66 8.71 4.96 -3.67
N VAL A 67 7.69 4.20 -4.05
CA VAL A 67 7.55 3.60 -5.39
C VAL A 67 6.40 4.21 -6.20
N GLY A 68 5.82 5.32 -5.72
CA GLY A 68 4.71 6.01 -6.37
C GLY A 68 3.40 5.22 -6.34
N LEU A 69 3.27 4.28 -5.40
CA LEU A 69 2.04 3.52 -5.17
C LEU A 69 1.26 4.12 -4.00
N ASP A 70 -0.03 3.82 -3.96
CA ASP A 70 -1.00 4.27 -2.96
C ASP A 70 -1.77 3.08 -2.35
N MET A 71 -2.55 3.34 -1.31
CA MET A 71 -3.30 2.31 -0.57
C MET A 71 -4.20 1.42 -1.44
N HIS A 72 -4.75 1.94 -2.54
CA HIS A 72 -5.61 1.19 -3.45
C HIS A 72 -4.89 0.07 -4.24
N HIS A 73 -3.56 0.08 -4.25
CA HIS A 73 -2.73 -0.97 -4.85
C HIS A 73 -2.57 -2.20 -3.94
N ILE A 74 -3.03 -2.14 -2.68
CA ILE A 74 -2.98 -3.26 -1.75
C ILE A 74 -4.08 -4.26 -2.11
N VAL A 75 -3.70 -5.50 -2.39
CA VAL A 75 -4.64 -6.57 -2.78
C VAL A 75 -4.97 -7.53 -1.64
N LYS A 76 -4.04 -7.69 -0.68
CA LYS A 76 -4.20 -8.57 0.49
C LYS A 76 -3.55 -7.96 1.72
N THR A 77 -4.24 -8.02 2.85
CA THR A 77 -3.69 -7.70 4.18
C THR A 77 -3.84 -8.86 5.15
N THR A 78 -2.87 -9.03 6.04
CA THR A 78 -2.99 -9.91 7.21
C THR A 78 -2.84 -9.05 8.45
N ILE A 79 -3.85 -9.03 9.31
CA ILE A 79 -3.89 -8.26 10.55
C ILE A 79 -3.70 -9.23 11.72
N LEU A 80 -2.62 -9.03 12.46
CA LEU A 80 -2.25 -9.81 13.63
C LEU A 80 -2.57 -8.97 14.86
N LEU A 81 -3.36 -9.51 15.78
CA LEU A 81 -3.81 -8.80 16.99
C LEU A 81 -3.21 -9.45 18.25
N ALA A 82 -2.85 -8.64 19.24
CA ALA A 82 -2.50 -9.16 20.57
C ALA A 82 -3.74 -9.61 21.36
N ASP A 83 -4.84 -8.88 21.21
CA ASP A 83 -6.15 -9.22 21.78
C ASP A 83 -7.23 -9.10 20.69
N ILE A 84 -8.02 -10.16 20.49
CA ILE A 84 -9.11 -10.17 19.51
C ILE A 84 -10.24 -9.19 19.88
N ASN A 85 -10.36 -8.80 21.15
CA ASN A 85 -11.36 -7.83 21.59
C ASN A 85 -11.15 -6.44 20.98
N ASP A 86 -9.93 -6.13 20.53
CA ASP A 86 -9.58 -4.88 19.87
C ASP A 86 -10.00 -4.83 18.38
N PHE A 87 -10.56 -5.93 17.85
CA PHE A 87 -10.89 -6.07 16.43
C PHE A 87 -11.77 -4.92 15.90
N SER A 88 -12.77 -4.48 16.66
CA SER A 88 -13.64 -3.38 16.22
C SER A 88 -12.87 -2.07 16.07
N ALA A 89 -12.05 -1.72 17.07
CA ALA A 89 -11.27 -0.48 17.06
C ALA A 89 -10.25 -0.47 15.92
N VAL A 90 -9.63 -1.63 15.65
CA VAL A 90 -8.71 -1.80 14.51
C VAL A 90 -9.45 -1.67 13.19
N ASN A 91 -10.64 -2.26 13.09
CA ASN A 91 -11.44 -2.24 11.87
C ASN A 91 -11.90 -0.82 11.51
N ASP A 92 -12.29 -0.02 12.50
CA ASP A 92 -12.70 1.37 12.30
C ASP A 92 -11.54 2.20 11.73
N VAL A 93 -10.37 2.16 12.37
CA VAL A 93 -9.19 2.89 11.89
C VAL A 93 -8.71 2.36 10.54
N TYR A 94 -8.68 1.04 10.34
CA TYR A 94 -8.28 0.42 9.08
C TYR A 94 -9.20 0.82 7.92
N GLY A 95 -10.50 0.91 8.18
CA GLY A 95 -11.52 1.27 7.19
C GLY A 95 -11.30 2.65 6.59
N ASP A 96 -10.81 3.62 7.37
CA ASP A 96 -10.56 5.00 6.92
C ASP A 96 -9.47 5.11 5.84
N TYR A 97 -8.64 4.08 5.65
CA TYR A 97 -7.55 4.09 4.67
C TYR A 97 -7.94 3.56 3.28
N PHE A 98 -9.14 2.97 3.15
CA PHE A 98 -9.60 2.37 1.89
C PHE A 98 -10.96 2.92 1.50
N THR A 99 -11.19 3.01 0.19
CA THR A 99 -12.44 3.48 -0.39
C THR A 99 -12.88 2.54 -1.50
N ASP A 100 -14.18 2.24 -1.57
CA ASP A 100 -14.81 1.38 -2.58
C ASP A 100 -14.35 -0.09 -2.52
N VAL A 101 -13.15 -0.38 -3.03
CA VAL A 101 -12.58 -1.73 -3.08
C VAL A 101 -11.61 -1.94 -1.92
N PHE A 102 -12.01 -2.81 -0.99
CA PHE A 102 -11.19 -3.20 0.14
C PHE A 102 -10.27 -4.38 -0.22
N PRO A 103 -9.03 -4.43 0.30
CA PRO A 103 -8.16 -5.58 0.11
C PRO A 103 -8.79 -6.86 0.66
N ALA A 104 -8.46 -8.01 0.07
CA ALA A 104 -8.71 -9.28 0.73
C ALA A 104 -8.03 -9.27 2.11
N ARG A 105 -8.65 -9.85 3.13
CA ARG A 105 -8.17 -9.71 4.51
C ARG A 105 -8.24 -11.00 5.30
N SER A 106 -7.24 -11.22 6.14
CA SER A 106 -7.28 -12.21 7.23
C SER A 106 -6.95 -11.48 8.52
N ALA A 107 -7.71 -11.73 9.59
CA ALA A 107 -7.47 -11.12 10.89
C ALA A 107 -7.62 -12.17 11.99
N PHE A 108 -6.64 -12.25 12.88
CA PHE A 108 -6.65 -13.20 13.99
C PHE A 108 -5.73 -12.74 15.12
N GLN A 109 -6.03 -13.25 16.32
CA GLN A 109 -5.18 -13.03 17.48
C GLN A 109 -3.99 -13.98 17.47
N VAL A 110 -2.83 -13.48 17.88
CA VAL A 110 -1.59 -14.24 18.08
C VAL A 110 -1.17 -14.21 19.55
N ALA A 111 -0.25 -15.11 19.93
CA ALA A 111 0.20 -15.22 21.31
C ALA A 111 0.99 -13.98 21.79
N ALA A 112 1.81 -13.40 20.92
CA ALA A 112 2.57 -12.19 21.18
C ALA A 112 3.03 -11.55 19.86
N LEU A 113 3.19 -10.24 19.88
CA LEU A 113 3.77 -9.46 18.79
C LEU A 113 5.14 -8.87 19.21
N PRO A 114 6.03 -8.58 18.25
CA PRO A 114 7.32 -7.96 18.56
C PRO A 114 7.14 -6.64 19.32
N LYS A 115 8.06 -6.36 20.24
CA LYS A 115 8.02 -5.18 21.14
C LYS A 115 6.75 -5.05 22.02
N GLY A 116 5.91 -6.10 22.10
CA GLY A 116 4.64 -6.02 22.83
C GLY A 116 3.61 -5.12 22.15
N ALA A 117 3.66 -5.00 20.83
CA ALA A 117 2.67 -4.26 20.07
C ALA A 117 1.27 -4.86 20.22
N ALA A 118 0.25 -4.01 20.07
CA ALA A 118 -1.15 -4.42 20.07
C ALA A 118 -1.60 -4.96 18.69
N VAL A 119 -0.97 -4.49 17.61
CA VAL A 119 -1.30 -4.85 16.24
C VAL A 119 -0.06 -4.87 15.33
N GLU A 120 -0.06 -5.79 14.38
CA GLU A 120 0.89 -5.86 13.27
C GLU A 120 0.13 -6.12 11.97
N ILE A 121 0.47 -5.38 10.90
CA ILE A 121 -0.20 -5.48 9.61
C ILE A 121 0.83 -5.71 8.50
N GLU A 122 0.75 -6.85 7.83
CA GLU A 122 1.48 -7.10 6.58
C GLU A 122 0.55 -6.95 5.37
N CYS A 123 1.13 -6.66 4.21
CA CYS A 123 0.35 -6.55 2.99
C CYS A 123 1.08 -7.00 1.73
N MET A 124 0.28 -7.41 0.75
CA MET A 124 0.69 -7.69 -0.62
C MET A 124 0.11 -6.63 -1.53
N VAL A 125 0.95 -6.11 -2.40
CA VAL A 125 0.70 -4.95 -3.25
C VAL A 125 1.00 -5.35 -4.68
N ILE A 126 0.22 -4.81 -5.62
CA ILE A 126 0.48 -4.94 -7.04
C ILE A 126 0.75 -3.57 -7.66
N ASP A 127 1.89 -3.43 -8.34
CA ASP A 127 2.25 -2.24 -9.10
C ASP A 127 1.50 -2.26 -10.43
N THR A 128 0.45 -1.45 -10.52
CA THR A 128 -0.39 -1.32 -11.72
C THR A 128 -0.08 -0.08 -12.55
N LEU A 129 0.94 0.70 -12.18
CA LEU A 129 1.20 2.01 -12.78
C LEU A 129 1.44 1.94 -14.29
N VAL A 130 2.03 0.85 -14.79
CA VAL A 130 2.21 0.63 -16.23
C VAL A 130 0.87 0.44 -16.93
N TYR A 131 -0.02 -0.38 -16.38
CA TYR A 131 -1.33 -0.68 -16.96
C TYR A 131 -2.27 0.53 -16.90
N GLU A 132 -2.20 1.30 -15.81
CA GLU A 132 -2.98 2.54 -15.66
C GLU A 132 -2.60 3.60 -16.69
N ARG A 133 -1.30 3.80 -16.93
CA ARG A 133 -0.82 4.72 -17.97
C ARG A 133 -1.27 4.28 -19.37
N GLN A 134 -1.24 2.98 -19.65
CA GLN A 134 -1.71 2.44 -20.93
C GLN A 134 -3.23 2.65 -21.10
N ALA A 135 -4.02 2.41 -20.05
CA ALA A 135 -5.46 2.62 -20.08
C ALA A 135 -5.82 4.09 -20.31
N GLN A 136 -5.11 5.03 -19.66
CA GLN A 136 -5.29 6.46 -19.84
C GLN A 136 -4.96 6.91 -21.27
N GLN A 137 -3.88 6.38 -21.86
CA GLN A 137 -3.49 6.68 -23.25
C GLN A 137 -4.51 6.14 -24.26
N ALA A 138 -5.09 4.96 -24.00
CA ALA A 138 -6.15 4.39 -24.84
C ALA A 138 -7.46 5.18 -24.76
N GLN A 139 -7.76 5.81 -23.61
CA GLN A 139 -8.94 6.66 -23.42
C GLN A 139 -8.73 8.11 -23.94
N GLY A 140 -7.50 8.62 -23.91
CA GLY A 140 -7.15 9.94 -24.47
C GLY A 140 -6.88 9.95 -25.98
N GLY A 141 -7.00 8.81 -26.64
CA GLY A 141 -6.62 8.61 -28.05
C GLY A 141 -7.80 8.63 -29.03
N CYS A 142 -8.70 9.62 -28.97
CA CYS A 142 -9.61 9.97 -30.09
C CYS A 142 -10.38 11.29 -29.97
N ASP A 143 -10.02 12.25 -29.10
CA ASP A 143 -10.69 13.57 -29.06
C ASP A 143 -10.14 14.58 -30.10
N GLY A 144 -9.54 14.08 -31.17
CA GLY A 144 -8.85 14.87 -32.19
C GLY A 144 -9.52 14.89 -33.57
N CYS A 145 -10.68 14.27 -33.74
CA CYS A 145 -11.51 14.50 -34.93
C CYS A 145 -12.66 15.39 -34.52
N GLY A 146 -12.42 16.70 -34.50
CA GLY A 146 -13.50 17.68 -34.41
C GLY A 146 -14.54 17.41 -35.49
N ASP A 147 -15.81 17.59 -35.13
CA ASP A 147 -17.02 17.41 -35.95
C ASP A 147 -17.11 18.36 -37.17
N ASP A 148 -16.02 18.50 -37.92
CA ASP A 148 -16.00 19.27 -39.16
C ASP A 148 -15.31 18.47 -40.27
N CYS A 149 -15.93 17.34 -40.63
CA CYS A 149 -15.65 16.63 -41.88
C CYS A 149 -16.36 17.30 -43.08
N SER A 150 -16.31 18.63 -43.16
CA SER A 150 -16.92 19.39 -44.26
C SER A 150 -15.95 19.68 -45.40
N ASP A 151 -14.63 19.74 -45.16
CA ASP A 151 -13.70 20.24 -46.18
C ASP A 151 -12.38 19.42 -46.23
N GLY A 152 -12.34 18.46 -47.15
CA GLY A 152 -11.17 18.22 -48.00
C GLY A 152 -9.81 17.90 -47.37
N CYS A 153 -9.70 17.47 -46.11
CA CYS A 153 -8.43 17.05 -45.53
C CYS A 153 -8.08 15.62 -45.99
N GLY A 154 -7.14 15.53 -46.93
CA GLY A 154 -6.56 14.27 -47.38
C GLY A 154 -5.88 13.54 -46.23
N CYS A 155 -6.41 12.37 -45.89
CA CYS A 155 -5.75 11.38 -45.03
C CYS A 155 -4.45 10.90 -45.70
N GLY A 156 -3.36 11.60 -45.43
CA GLY A 156 -2.01 11.22 -45.82
C GLY A 156 -1.17 10.93 -44.58
N GLY A 157 -1.08 9.64 -44.23
CA GLY A 157 -0.05 9.11 -43.32
C GLY A 157 -0.55 8.70 -41.95
N CYS A 158 -1.18 7.53 -41.88
CA CYS A 158 -0.98 6.61 -40.75
C CYS A 158 0.44 6.01 -40.83
#